data_AF-A0A965PKD0-F1
#
_entry.id   AF-A0A965PKD0-F1
#
_cell.length_a   1.000
_cell.length_b   1.000
_cell.length_c   1.000
_cell.angle_alpha   90.00
_cell.angle_beta   90.00
_cell.angle_gamma   90.00
#
_symmetry.space_group_name_H-M   'P 1'
#
loop_
_entity.id
_entity.type
_entity.pdbx_description
1 polymer ?
#
loop_
_entity_poly.entity_id
_entity_poly.type
_entity_poly.pdbx_seq_one_letter_code
_entity_poly.pdbx_strand_id
1 'polypeptide(L)'
;MAKTKTKTKNDNGLADMVQHIADTINSGEYEPKGENVCEAYDYLSDALDFRWIVQNDLEFIGARVLVAFGGPNIWIDTTTQKVEGYWWGNYAEAAYQKDPMDLNDALEDLYRSRLAEAKSRK
;
A
#
# COMPACT_ATOMS: atom_id res chain seq x y z
N MET A 1 7.62 -32.71 -19.99
CA MET A 1 7.38 -32.49 -18.55
C MET A 1 6.03 -31.81 -18.40
N ALA A 2 5.06 -32.48 -17.79
CA ALA A 2 3.72 -31.96 -17.62
C ALA A 2 3.72 -30.85 -16.56
N LYS A 3 3.26 -29.65 -16.92
CA LYS A 3 2.98 -28.58 -15.96
C LYS A 3 1.75 -29.00 -15.16
N THR A 4 1.95 -29.42 -13.93
CA THR A 4 0.85 -29.68 -12.98
C THR A 4 0.08 -28.39 -12.80
N LYS A 5 -1.13 -28.29 -13.39
CA LYS A 5 -2.07 -27.21 -13.10
C LYS A 5 -2.54 -27.41 -11.67
N THR A 6 -1.91 -26.71 -10.72
CA THR A 6 -2.45 -26.55 -9.37
C THR A 6 -3.84 -25.96 -9.52
N LYS A 7 -4.87 -26.66 -9.02
CA LYS A 7 -6.25 -26.13 -8.98
C LYS A 7 -6.22 -24.82 -8.20
N THR A 8 -6.32 -23.70 -8.88
CA THR A 8 -6.46 -22.38 -8.26
C THR A 8 -7.72 -22.42 -7.40
N LYS A 9 -7.59 -22.21 -6.08
CA LYS A 9 -8.76 -21.92 -5.24
C LYS A 9 -9.45 -20.70 -5.87
N ASN A 10 -10.78 -20.72 -5.95
CA ASN A 10 -11.52 -19.52 -6.27
C ASN A 10 -11.34 -18.53 -5.11
N ASP A 11 -10.39 -17.61 -5.26
CA ASP A 11 -10.09 -16.53 -4.32
C ASP A 11 -10.92 -15.27 -4.60
N ASN A 12 -11.93 -15.41 -5.48
CA ASN A 12 -12.80 -14.35 -5.97
C ASN A 12 -12.05 -13.19 -6.65
N GLY A 13 -10.85 -13.43 -7.19
CA GLY A 13 -10.04 -12.40 -7.87
C GLY A 13 -9.15 -11.58 -6.94
N LEU A 14 -9.02 -12.00 -5.67
CA LEU A 14 -8.16 -11.32 -4.70
C LEU A 14 -6.70 -11.24 -5.18
N ALA A 15 -6.15 -12.32 -5.73
CA ALA A 15 -4.78 -12.33 -6.25
C ALA A 15 -4.59 -11.34 -7.41
N ASP A 16 -5.57 -11.24 -8.31
CA ASP A 16 -5.51 -10.30 -9.44
C ASP A 16 -5.54 -8.85 -8.94
N MET A 17 -6.37 -8.53 -7.93
CA MET A 17 -6.41 -7.20 -7.33
C MET A 17 -5.10 -6.83 -6.62
N VAL A 18 -4.55 -7.76 -5.84
CA VAL A 18 -3.28 -7.58 -5.12
C VAL A 18 -2.13 -7.39 -6.11
N GLN A 19 -2.09 -8.20 -7.17
CA GLN A 19 -1.07 -8.08 -8.21
C GLN A 19 -1.20 -6.77 -8.97
N HIS A 20 -2.43 -6.36 -9.32
CA HIS A 20 -2.66 -5.10 -10.02
C HIS A 20 -2.13 -3.90 -9.23
N ILE A 21 -2.39 -3.85 -7.92
CA ILE A 21 -1.87 -2.78 -7.06
C ILE A 21 -0.33 -2.80 -7.02
N ALA A 22 0.28 -3.97 -6.87
CA ALA A 22 1.74 -4.08 -6.88
C ALA A 22 2.34 -3.64 -8.24
N ASP A 23 1.67 -3.95 -9.34
CA ASP A 23 2.08 -3.54 -10.68
C ASP A 23 1.94 -2.02 -10.87
N THR A 24 0.86 -1.41 -10.37
CA THR A 24 0.67 0.05 -10.34
C THR A 24 1.78 0.74 -9.55
N ILE A 25 2.15 0.19 -8.38
CA ILE A 25 3.27 0.73 -7.60
C ILE A 25 4.57 0.62 -8.40
N ASN A 26 4.82 -0.52 -9.05
CA ASN A 26 6.05 -0.73 -9.83
C ASN A 26 6.15 0.14 -11.08
N SER A 27 5.03 0.45 -11.73
CA SER A 27 5.00 1.27 -12.94
C SER A 27 5.01 2.76 -12.62
N GLY A 28 4.42 3.16 -11.50
CA GLY A 28 4.11 4.56 -11.20
C GLY A 28 3.00 5.13 -12.07
N GLU A 29 2.35 4.30 -12.88
CA GLU A 29 1.27 4.72 -13.77
C GLU A 29 -0.03 4.84 -12.96
N TYR A 30 -0.23 6.01 -12.38
CA TYR A 30 -1.45 6.42 -11.69
C TYR A 30 -1.97 7.71 -12.32
N GLU A 31 -3.25 7.75 -12.70
CA GLU A 31 -3.85 8.96 -13.29
C GLU A 31 -4.07 10.02 -12.19
N PRO A 32 -3.31 11.14 -12.18
CA PRO A 32 -3.47 12.16 -11.16
C PRO A 32 -4.81 12.88 -11.31
N LYS A 33 -5.43 13.27 -10.20
CA LYS A 33 -6.72 14.01 -10.20
C LYS A 33 -6.56 15.53 -10.43
N GLY A 34 -5.41 16.03 -10.92
CA GLY A 34 -5.16 17.46 -11.11
C GLY A 34 -3.88 17.83 -11.89
N GLU A 35 -3.65 19.14 -12.07
CA GLU A 35 -2.54 19.70 -12.87
C GLU A 35 -1.18 19.78 -12.12
N ASN A 36 -1.16 19.65 -10.79
CA ASN A 36 0.06 19.65 -9.97
C ASN A 36 0.30 18.24 -9.44
N VAL A 37 1.20 17.52 -10.11
CA VAL A 37 1.40 16.09 -9.92
C VAL A 37 2.39 15.85 -8.78
N CYS A 38 1.89 15.41 -7.63
CA CYS A 38 2.72 14.61 -6.74
C CYS A 38 2.12 13.22 -6.69
N GLU A 39 2.69 12.32 -7.51
CA GLU A 39 2.14 11.01 -7.82
C GLU A 39 1.86 10.19 -6.56
N ALA A 40 2.76 10.22 -5.57
CA ALA A 40 2.52 9.57 -4.28
C ALA A 40 1.38 10.20 -3.47
N TYR A 41 1.31 11.53 -3.31
CA TYR A 41 0.23 12.15 -2.53
C TYR A 41 -1.12 11.98 -3.21
N ASP A 42 -1.18 12.05 -4.54
CA ASP A 42 -2.40 11.80 -5.30
C ASP A 42 -2.86 10.34 -5.14
N TYR A 43 -1.92 9.38 -5.18
CA TYR A 43 -2.21 7.97 -4.92
C TYR A 43 -2.69 7.73 -3.48
N LEU A 44 -1.98 8.30 -2.50
CA LEU A 44 -2.29 8.17 -1.07
C LEU A 44 -3.57 8.91 -0.67
N SER A 45 -4.04 9.88 -1.46
CA SER A 45 -5.28 10.62 -1.19
C SER A 45 -6.53 9.73 -1.23
N ASP A 46 -6.48 8.64 -2.01
CA ASP A 46 -7.54 7.66 -2.11
C ASP A 46 -7.42 6.55 -1.03
N ALA A 47 -6.37 6.58 -0.21
CA ALA A 47 -6.18 5.63 0.88
C ALA A 47 -7.22 5.84 2.01
N LEU A 48 -7.67 4.73 2.58
CA LEU A 48 -8.71 4.70 3.60
C LEU A 48 -8.16 4.84 5.03
N ASP A 49 -6.94 4.36 5.28
CA ASP A 49 -6.29 4.42 6.58
C ASP A 49 -4.76 4.29 6.45
N PHE A 50 -4.04 4.85 7.42
CA PHE A 50 -2.59 4.73 7.54
C PHE A 50 -2.22 4.18 8.92
N ARG A 51 -1.34 3.17 8.93
CA ARG A 51 -0.73 2.64 10.16
C ARG A 51 0.77 2.86 10.11
N TRP A 52 1.23 3.83 10.90
CA TRP A 52 2.65 4.15 11.03
C TRP A 52 3.39 3.04 11.78
N ILE A 53 4.51 2.58 11.21
CA ILE A 53 5.45 1.67 11.86
C ILE A 53 6.67 2.50 12.26
N VAL A 54 6.91 2.60 13.56
CA VAL A 54 7.92 3.49 14.14
C VAL A 54 8.75 2.76 15.18
N GLN A 55 9.98 3.25 15.40
CA GLN A 55 10.81 2.81 16.52
C GLN A 55 10.31 3.42 17.84
N ASN A 56 10.92 2.99 18.96
CA ASN A 56 10.54 3.44 20.30
C ASN A 56 10.74 4.96 20.52
N ASP A 57 11.68 5.57 19.81
CA ASP A 57 11.95 7.02 19.81
C ASP A 57 11.05 7.81 18.84
N LEU A 58 10.05 7.15 18.25
CA LEU A 58 9.13 7.70 17.25
C LEU A 58 9.78 8.00 15.90
N GLU A 59 10.96 7.45 15.60
CA GLU A 59 11.53 7.48 14.25
C GLU A 59 10.73 6.60 13.29
N PHE A 60 10.46 7.14 12.10
CA PHE A 60 9.69 6.47 11.06
C PHE A 60 10.49 5.32 10.44
N ILE A 61 9.84 4.16 10.28
CA ILE A 61 10.42 2.99 9.59
C ILE A 61 9.67 2.74 8.28
N GLY A 62 8.36 2.93 8.30
CA GLY A 62 7.47 2.72 7.16
C GLY A 62 6.01 2.82 7.60
N ALA A 63 5.10 2.37 6.74
CA ALA A 63 3.70 2.34 7.07
C ALA A 63 2.98 1.18 6.39
N ARG A 64 1.77 0.90 6.91
CA ARG A 64 0.76 0.12 6.18
C ARG A 64 -0.36 1.03 5.72
N VAL A 65 -0.72 0.91 4.45
CA VAL A 65 -1.75 1.73 3.80
C VAL A 65 -2.93 0.85 3.42
N LEU A 66 -4.13 1.18 3.91
CA LEU A 66 -5.37 0.48 3.53
C LEU A 66 -5.92 1.08 2.24
N VAL A 67 -5.92 0.31 1.16
CA VAL A 67 -6.36 0.77 -0.18
C VAL A 67 -7.68 0.17 -0.63
N ALA A 68 -8.14 -0.91 0.00
CA ALA A 68 -9.47 -1.46 -0.24
C ALA A 68 -10.04 -2.05 1.05
N PHE A 69 -11.34 -1.84 1.28
CA PHE A 69 -12.08 -2.33 2.44
C PHE A 69 -13.55 -2.61 2.07
N GLY A 70 -14.19 -3.57 2.75
CA GLY A 70 -15.63 -3.88 2.56
C GLY A 70 -15.93 -5.00 1.55
N GLY A 71 -14.90 -5.53 0.91
CA GLY A 71 -14.91 -6.82 0.21
C GLY A 71 -13.64 -7.56 0.57
N PRO A 72 -12.58 -7.45 -0.26
CA PRO A 72 -11.23 -7.69 0.21
C PRO A 72 -10.75 -6.53 1.09
N ASN A 73 -9.91 -6.84 2.07
CA ASN A 73 -9.10 -5.87 2.81
C ASN A 73 -7.69 -5.94 2.24
N ILE A 74 -7.25 -4.89 1.55
CA ILE A 74 -5.94 -4.85 0.89
C ILE A 74 -5.06 -3.79 1.54
N TRP A 75 -3.88 -4.21 1.96
CA TRP A 75 -2.87 -3.40 2.61
C TRP A 75 -1.60 -3.34 1.76
N ILE A 76 -1.03 -2.15 1.61
CA ILE A 76 0.35 -1.97 1.14
C ILE A 76 1.23 -1.85 2.37
N ASP A 77 2.33 -2.59 2.45
CA ASP A 77 3.32 -2.52 3.52
C ASP A 77 4.66 -2.06 2.93
N THR A 78 5.06 -0.83 3.27
CA THR A 78 6.29 -0.23 2.73
C THR A 78 7.57 -0.80 3.32
N THR A 79 7.49 -1.41 4.51
CA THR A 79 8.65 -2.01 5.17
C THR A 79 9.04 -3.34 4.54
N THR A 80 8.06 -4.11 4.09
CA THR A 80 8.26 -5.40 3.43
C THR A 80 8.15 -5.32 1.92
N GLN A 81 7.75 -4.17 1.36
CA GLN A 81 7.47 -3.93 -0.04
C GLN A 81 6.48 -4.93 -0.63
N LYS A 82 5.38 -5.16 0.11
CA LYS A 82 4.33 -6.12 -0.24
C LYS A 82 2.96 -5.48 -0.25
N VAL A 83 2.13 -5.96 -1.16
CA VAL A 83 0.68 -5.77 -1.13
C VAL A 83 0.08 -7.07 -0.61
N GLU A 84 -0.76 -6.98 0.41
CA GLU A 84 -1.40 -8.12 1.06
C GLU A 84 -2.91 -7.97 1.04
N GLY A 85 -3.59 -8.97 0.48
CA GLY A 85 -5.03 -9.03 0.41
C GLY A 85 -5.57 -10.11 1.34
N TYR A 86 -6.65 -9.77 2.04
CA TYR A 86 -7.39 -10.67 2.91
C TYR A 86 -8.86 -10.64 2.53
N TRP A 87 -9.42 -11.78 2.16
CA TRP A 87 -10.85 -11.88 1.89
C TRP A 87 -11.40 -13.20 2.38
N TRP A 88 -12.22 -13.15 3.44
CA TRP A 88 -12.63 -14.35 4.17
C TRP A 88 -11.42 -15.21 4.55
N GLY A 89 -11.44 -16.51 4.25
CA GLY A 89 -10.32 -17.41 4.48
C GLY A 89 -9.24 -17.40 3.39
N ASN A 90 -9.33 -16.48 2.42
CA ASN A 90 -8.34 -16.34 1.35
C ASN A 90 -7.32 -15.26 1.70
N TYR A 91 -6.08 -15.52 1.27
CA TYR A 91 -4.95 -14.63 1.37
C TYR A 91 -4.24 -14.60 0.02
N ALA A 92 -3.82 -13.42 -0.41
CA ALA A 92 -2.92 -13.23 -1.53
C ALA A 92 -1.88 -12.17 -1.17
N GLU A 93 -0.68 -12.31 -1.72
CA GLU A 93 0.38 -11.32 -1.60
C GLU A 93 1.06 -11.11 -2.96
N ALA A 94 1.52 -9.88 -3.21
CA ALA A 94 2.38 -9.54 -4.32
C ALA A 94 3.46 -8.57 -3.85
N ALA A 95 4.71 -8.78 -4.29
CA ALA A 95 5.82 -7.89 -3.99
C ALA A 95 5.96 -6.81 -5.07
N TYR A 96 6.37 -5.62 -4.65
CA TYR A 96 6.82 -4.56 -5.55
C TYR A 96 8.27 -4.18 -5.23
N GLN A 97 8.96 -3.54 -6.18
CA GLN A 97 10.41 -3.31 -6.11
C GLN A 97 10.83 -1.90 -6.52
N LYS A 98 10.14 -1.30 -7.49
CA LYS A 98 10.63 -0.08 -8.14
C LYS A 98 10.09 1.22 -7.55
N ASP A 99 8.93 1.18 -6.90
CA ASP A 99 8.21 2.32 -6.28
C ASP A 99 8.63 3.72 -6.79
N PRO A 100 8.50 4.01 -8.11
CA PRO A 100 8.87 5.30 -8.70
C PRO A 100 8.08 6.48 -8.14
N MET A 101 6.90 6.24 -7.55
CA MET A 101 6.10 7.28 -6.90
C MET A 101 6.70 7.71 -5.56
N ASP A 102 7.55 6.87 -4.96
CA ASP A 102 8.18 7.09 -3.66
C ASP A 102 7.16 7.18 -2.51
N LEU A 103 6.30 6.15 -2.40
CA LEU A 103 5.23 6.13 -1.42
C LEU A 103 5.75 6.21 0.02
N ASN A 104 6.87 5.56 0.32
CA ASN A 104 7.42 5.53 1.67
C ASN A 104 7.89 6.91 2.13
N ASP A 105 8.54 7.69 1.27
CA ASP A 105 9.00 9.04 1.61
C ASP A 105 7.81 10.00 1.79
N ALA A 106 6.79 9.92 0.92
CA ALA A 106 5.55 10.69 1.10
C ALA A 106 4.83 10.34 2.42
N LEU A 107 4.83 9.07 2.80
CA LEU A 107 4.29 8.59 4.07
C LEU A 107 5.10 9.12 5.27
N GLU A 108 6.42 9.17 5.16
CA GLU A 108 7.27 9.75 6.20
C GLU A 108 6.95 11.24 6.44
N ASP A 109 6.81 12.02 5.37
CA ASP A 109 6.46 13.43 5.43
C ASP A 109 5.08 13.66 6.10
N LEU A 110 4.09 12.83 5.74
CA LEU A 110 2.76 12.85 6.38
C LEU A 110 2.86 12.53 7.87
N TYR A 111 3.63 11.51 8.23
CA TYR A 111 3.85 11.15 9.63
C TYR A 111 4.49 12.29 10.42
N ARG A 112 5.56 12.90 9.89
CA ARG A 112 6.25 14.04 10.51
C ARG A 112 5.32 15.23 10.71
N SER A 113 4.49 15.53 9.72
CA SER A 113 3.48 16.59 9.79
C SER A 113 2.47 16.32 10.92
N ARG A 114 1.91 15.10 10.98
CA ARG A 114 0.95 14.70 12.02
C ARG A 114 1.57 14.68 13.42
N LEU A 115 2.83 14.25 13.54
CA LEU A 115 3.55 14.26 14.82
C LEU A 115 3.78 15.70 15.32
N ALA A 116 4.10 16.63 14.43
CA ALA A 116 4.25 18.04 14.77
C ALA A 116 2.92 18.66 15.26
N GLU A 117 1.82 18.39 14.55
CA GLU A 117 0.47 18.82 14.99
C GLU A 117 0.08 18.23 16.35
N ALA A 118 0.37 16.96 16.59
CA ALA A 118 0.06 16.32 17.88
C ALA A 118 0.85 16.95 19.04
N LYS A 119 2.08 17.42 18.77
CA LYS A 119 2.92 18.13 19.75
C LYS A 119 2.42 19.56 20.00
N SER A 120 1.89 20.26 19.00
CA SER A 120 1.41 21.64 19.14
C SER A 120 0.04 21.76 19.80
N ARG A 121 -0.74 20.68 19.85
CA ARG A 121 -2.03 20.61 20.57
C ARG A 121 -1.90 20.40 22.08
N LYS A 122 -0.69 20.31 22.62
CA LYS A 122 -0.39 20.23 24.06
C LYS A 122 0.00 21.60 24.62
#